data_AF-A0A7S0SF27-F1
#
_entry.id   AF-A0A7S0SF27-F1
#
_cell.length_a   1.000
_cell.length_b   1.000
_cell.length_c   1.000
_cell.angle_alpha   90.00
_cell.angle_beta   90.00
_cell.angle_gamma   90.00
#
_symmetry.space_group_name_H-M   'P 1'
#
loop_
_entity.id
_entity.type
_entity.pdbx_description
1 polymer ?
#
loop_
_entity_poly.entity_id
_entity_poly.type
_entity_poly.pdbx_seq_one_letter_code
_entity_poly.pdbx_strand_id
1 'polypeptide(L)'
;VQSVAATGAAATAGGGSLLEAAVKFKIGKCHLALKEWRAALAELETIPARSRSLPITLALARTYRRAGYERAAIACYKECLRISPFALEAVTALTQLGVQGGDLRAALPPAARRAAEAAEVAT
;
A
#
# COMPACT_ATOMS: atom_id res chain seq x y z
N VAL A 1 30.04 -34.03 -18.27
CA VAL A 1 29.41 -33.60 -16.99
C VAL A 1 28.48 -32.42 -17.26
N GLN A 2 27.27 -32.69 -17.75
CA GLN A 2 26.18 -31.72 -17.81
C GLN A 2 25.23 -32.07 -16.66
N SER A 3 25.05 -31.14 -15.72
CA SER A 3 24.04 -31.22 -14.67
C SER A 3 23.35 -29.86 -14.61
N VAL A 4 22.30 -29.70 -15.42
CA VAL A 4 21.28 -28.67 -15.22
C VAL A 4 20.13 -29.39 -14.54
N ALA A 5 20.14 -29.38 -13.21
CA ALA A 5 19.04 -29.88 -12.41
C ALA A 5 17.87 -28.91 -12.52
N ALA A 6 16.85 -29.35 -13.25
CA ALA A 6 15.50 -28.84 -13.12
C ALA A 6 14.96 -29.21 -11.72
N THR A 7 14.57 -28.19 -10.96
CA THR A 7 13.63 -28.26 -9.84
C THR A 7 13.04 -26.87 -9.73
N GLY A 8 11.73 -26.65 -9.79
CA GLY A 8 10.57 -27.51 -9.86
C GLY A 8 9.40 -26.55 -9.70
N ALA A 9 8.44 -26.64 -10.61
CA ALA A 9 7.27 -25.78 -10.66
C ALA A 9 6.46 -25.84 -9.36
N ALA A 10 6.11 -24.67 -8.84
CA ALA A 10 4.95 -24.45 -7.97
C ALA A 10 4.28 -23.11 -8.31
N ALA A 11 4.06 -22.86 -9.60
CA ALA A 11 3.23 -21.75 -10.09
C ALA A 11 1.83 -22.28 -10.46
N THR A 12 1.17 -22.95 -9.53
CA THR A 12 -0.19 -23.47 -9.72
C THR A 12 -1.02 -23.22 -8.48
N ALA A 13 -1.49 -21.97 -8.34
CA ALA A 13 -2.74 -21.54 -7.67
C ALA A 13 -2.62 -20.05 -7.30
N GLY A 14 -3.01 -19.14 -8.20
CA GLY A 14 -3.04 -17.71 -7.82
C GLY A 14 -3.22 -16.68 -8.93
N GLY A 15 -3.21 -17.06 -10.21
CA GLY A 15 -3.44 -16.10 -11.30
C GLY A 15 -4.83 -15.46 -11.26
N GLY A 16 -5.84 -16.21 -10.82
CA GLY A 16 -7.22 -15.73 -10.72
C GLY A 16 -7.42 -14.64 -9.67
N SER A 17 -6.77 -14.74 -8.49
CA SER A 17 -7.01 -13.80 -7.40
C SER A 17 -6.36 -12.43 -7.62
N LEU A 18 -5.22 -12.38 -8.33
CA LEU A 18 -4.58 -11.12 -8.73
C LEU A 18 -5.36 -10.41 -9.84
N LEU A 19 -5.88 -11.16 -10.82
CA LEU A 19 -6.72 -10.61 -11.88
C LEU A 19 -8.05 -10.09 -11.30
N GLU A 20 -8.68 -10.85 -10.40
CA GLU A 20 -9.88 -10.44 -9.69
C GLU A 20 -9.65 -9.18 -8.86
N ALA A 21 -8.52 -9.10 -8.14
CA ALA A 21 -8.11 -7.89 -7.43
C ALA A 21 -7.93 -6.68 -8.36
N ALA A 22 -7.37 -6.88 -9.55
CA ALA A 22 -7.21 -5.82 -10.55
C ALA A 22 -8.56 -5.33 -11.11
N VAL A 23 -9.52 -6.23 -11.34
CA VAL A 23 -10.89 -5.88 -11.77
C VAL A 23 -11.59 -5.09 -10.66
N LYS A 24 -11.58 -5.58 -9.43
CA LYS A 24 -12.15 -4.88 -8.26
C LYS A 24 -11.51 -3.51 -8.05
N PHE A 25 -10.20 -3.40 -8.24
CA PHE A 25 -9.50 -2.12 -8.16
C PHE A 25 -9.99 -1.13 -9.23
N LYS A 26 -10.23 -1.59 -10.46
CA LYS A 26 -10.81 -0.76 -11.52
C LYS A 26 -12.22 -0.30 -11.17
N ILE A 27 -13.07 -1.18 -10.64
CA ILE A 27 -14.43 -0.83 -10.17
C ILE A 27 -14.34 0.23 -9.06
N GLY A 28 -13.48 0.01 -8.06
CA GLY A 28 -13.22 1.00 -7.00
C GLY A 28 -12.78 2.35 -7.55
N LYS A 29 -11.90 2.39 -8.56
CA LYS A 29 -11.50 3.64 -9.23
C LYS A 29 -12.68 4.37 -9.89
N CYS A 30 -13.65 3.65 -10.46
CA CYS A 30 -14.85 4.25 -11.02
C CYS A 30 -15.68 4.94 -9.92
N HIS A 31 -15.93 4.26 -8.80
CA HIS A 31 -16.63 4.87 -7.66
C HIS A 31 -15.87 6.08 -7.08
N LEU A 32 -14.54 6.05 -7.07
CA LEU A 32 -13.73 7.22 -6.68
C LEU A 32 -13.91 8.41 -7.64
N ALA A 33 -14.01 8.16 -8.94
CA ALA A 33 -14.30 9.21 -9.92
C ALA A 33 -15.71 9.80 -9.73
N LEU A 34 -16.68 8.96 -9.34
CA LEU A 34 -18.04 9.36 -8.99
C LEU A 34 -18.18 10.00 -7.59
N LYS A 35 -17.08 10.08 -6.82
CA LYS A 35 -17.04 10.57 -5.42
C LYS A 35 -17.90 9.75 -4.46
N GLU A 36 -18.20 8.50 -4.80
CA GLU A 36 -18.94 7.56 -3.97
C GLU A 36 -18.00 6.81 -3.02
N TRP A 37 -17.49 7.50 -2.00
CA TRP A 37 -16.43 6.99 -1.12
C TRP A 37 -16.81 5.68 -0.40
N ARG A 38 -18.07 5.55 0.02
CA ARG A 38 -18.55 4.34 0.72
C ARG A 38 -18.61 3.11 -0.19
N ALA A 39 -19.09 3.28 -1.42
CA ALA A 39 -19.12 2.20 -2.40
C ALA A 39 -17.70 1.79 -2.83
N ALA A 40 -16.81 2.78 -3.02
CA ALA A 40 -15.40 2.52 -3.29
C ALA A 40 -14.73 1.71 -2.15
N LEU A 41 -15.01 2.02 -0.88
CA LEU A 41 -14.51 1.24 0.24
C LEU A 41 -15.03 -0.20 0.22
N ALA A 42 -16.34 -0.39 0.04
CA ALA A 42 -16.95 -1.71 0.01
C ALA A 42 -16.27 -2.62 -1.04
N GLU A 43 -16.01 -2.10 -2.23
CA GLU A 43 -15.32 -2.87 -3.29
C GLU A 43 -13.84 -3.12 -2.98
N LEU A 44 -13.10 -2.09 -2.54
CA LEU A 44 -11.67 -2.20 -2.28
C LEU A 44 -11.35 -3.05 -1.03
N GLU A 45 -12.25 -3.12 -0.06
CA GLU A 45 -12.12 -3.96 1.14
C GLU A 45 -12.22 -5.45 0.83
N THR A 46 -12.98 -5.84 -0.21
CA THR A 46 -13.08 -7.24 -0.67
C THR A 46 -11.78 -7.79 -1.24
N ILE A 47 -10.82 -6.93 -1.59
CA ILE A 47 -9.52 -7.33 -2.10
C ILE A 47 -8.68 -7.86 -0.92
N PRO A 48 -8.27 -9.14 -0.90
CA PRO A 48 -7.52 -9.69 0.22
C PRO A 48 -6.14 -9.04 0.32
N ALA A 49 -5.65 -8.85 1.54
CA ALA A 49 -4.37 -8.16 1.81
C ALA A 49 -3.17 -8.73 1.05
N ARG A 50 -3.14 -10.06 0.81
CA ARG A 50 -2.09 -10.73 0.02
C ARG A 50 -2.02 -10.26 -1.45
N SER A 51 -3.15 -9.84 -2.01
CA SER A 51 -3.25 -9.37 -3.40
C SER A 51 -3.18 -7.85 -3.53
N ARG A 52 -3.09 -7.11 -2.42
CA ARG A 52 -2.99 -5.65 -2.44
C ARG A 52 -1.59 -5.22 -2.84
N SER A 53 -1.50 -4.53 -3.97
CA SER A 53 -0.31 -3.79 -4.38
C SER A 53 -0.34 -2.36 -3.81
N LEU A 54 0.82 -1.68 -3.80
CA LEU A 54 0.95 -0.28 -3.37
C LEU A 54 -0.17 0.65 -3.90
N PRO A 55 -0.52 0.67 -5.20
CA PRO A 55 -1.58 1.55 -5.69
C PRO A 55 -2.96 1.22 -5.12
N ILE A 56 -3.25 -0.05 -4.81
CA ILE A 56 -4.52 -0.47 -4.20
C ILE A 56 -4.58 0.01 -2.75
N THR A 57 -3.49 -0.19 -1.99
CA THR A 57 -3.40 0.25 -0.59
C THR A 57 -3.45 1.78 -0.47
N LEU A 58 -2.80 2.51 -1.38
CA LEU A 58 -2.90 3.97 -1.45
C LEU A 58 -4.31 4.44 -1.78
N ALA A 59 -4.99 3.80 -2.73
CA ALA A 59 -6.37 4.13 -3.04
C ALA A 59 -7.28 3.89 -1.82
N LEU A 60 -7.12 2.79 -1.09
CA LEU A 60 -7.83 2.57 0.18
C LEU A 60 -7.57 3.66 1.20
N ALA A 61 -6.31 4.02 1.43
CA ALA A 61 -5.92 5.06 2.38
C ALA A 61 -6.55 6.43 2.04
N ARG A 62 -6.52 6.81 0.75
CA ARG A 62 -7.18 8.03 0.25
C ARG A 62 -8.69 7.97 0.47
N THR A 63 -9.30 6.82 0.21
CA THR A 63 -10.75 6.64 0.33
C THR A 63 -11.19 6.70 1.79
N TYR A 64 -10.47 6.05 2.71
CA TYR A 64 -10.72 6.15 4.15
C TYR A 64 -10.62 7.60 4.64
N ARG A 65 -9.61 8.35 4.17
CA ARG A 65 -9.49 9.77 4.51
C ARG A 65 -10.69 10.59 4.02
N ARG A 66 -11.16 10.35 2.79
CA ARG A 66 -12.33 11.04 2.23
C ARG A 66 -13.65 10.63 2.89
N ALA A 67 -13.73 9.41 3.40
CA ALA A 67 -14.89 8.89 4.12
C ALA A 67 -14.93 9.29 5.60
N GLY A 68 -13.88 9.95 6.12
CA GLY A 68 -13.79 10.39 7.52
C GLY A 68 -13.20 9.35 8.49
N TYR A 69 -12.70 8.22 7.98
CA TYR A 69 -12.11 7.15 8.79
C TYR A 69 -10.59 7.35 8.96
N GLU A 70 -10.20 8.38 9.71
CA GLU A 70 -8.78 8.78 9.84
C GLU A 70 -7.89 7.68 10.43
N ARG A 71 -8.35 6.98 11.47
CA ARG A 71 -7.59 5.89 12.10
C ARG A 71 -7.25 4.77 11.11
N ALA A 72 -8.22 4.37 10.28
CA ALA A 72 -8.03 3.38 9.24
C ALA A 72 -7.12 3.91 8.12
N ALA A 73 -7.26 5.19 7.74
CA ALA A 73 -6.39 5.83 6.76
C ALA A 73 -4.92 5.81 7.22
N ILE A 74 -4.64 6.16 8.48
CA ILE A 74 -3.29 6.13 9.06
C ILE A 74 -2.69 4.71 8.98
N ALA A 75 -3.46 3.68 9.33
CA ALA A 75 -3.00 2.29 9.24
C ALA A 75 -2.64 1.91 7.79
N CYS A 76 -3.49 2.26 6.82
CA CYS A 76 -3.21 1.99 5.40
C CYS A 76 -2.00 2.77 4.87
N TYR A 77 -1.80 4.03 5.27
CA TYR A 77 -0.62 4.79 4.87
C TYR A 77 0.68 4.23 5.48
N LYS A 78 0.64 3.76 6.74
CA LYS A 78 1.79 3.06 7.35
C LYS A 78 2.11 1.77 6.59
N GLU A 79 1.11 1.02 6.15
CA GLU A 79 1.30 -0.17 5.32
C GLU A 79 1.93 0.18 3.96
N CYS A 80 1.53 1.30 3.34
CA CYS A 80 2.15 1.77 2.11
C CYS A 80 3.65 2.01 2.27
N LEU A 81 4.10 2.54 3.42
CA LEU A 81 5.52 2.74 3.72
C LEU A 81 6.28 1.43 3.95
N ARG A 82 5.60 0.36 4.38
CA ARG A 82 6.19 -0.98 4.46
C ARG A 82 6.41 -1.59 3.08
N ILE A 83 5.47 -1.38 2.15
CA ILE A 83 5.56 -1.87 0.77
C ILE A 83 6.58 -1.07 -0.03
N SER A 84 6.52 0.26 0.07
CA SER A 84 7.44 1.18 -0.58
C SER A 84 7.81 2.32 0.37
N PRO A 85 9.04 2.34 0.93
CA PRO A 85 9.46 3.38 1.85
C PRO A 85 9.58 4.76 1.20
N PHE A 86 9.59 4.82 -0.14
CA PHE A 86 9.70 6.06 -0.92
C PHE A 86 8.35 6.64 -1.35
N ALA A 87 7.24 6.14 -0.79
CA ALA A 87 5.90 6.69 -1.05
C ALA A 87 5.72 8.05 -0.37
N LEU A 88 6.25 9.11 -1.00
CA LEU A 88 6.13 10.51 -0.54
C LEU A 88 4.69 10.93 -0.27
N GLU A 89 3.75 10.39 -1.05
CA GLU A 89 2.34 10.64 -0.83
C GLU A 89 1.83 10.09 0.50
N ALA A 90 2.26 8.90 0.91
CA ALA A 90 1.89 8.34 2.20
C ALA A 90 2.50 9.17 3.35
N VAL A 91 3.73 9.64 3.18
CA VAL A 91 4.40 10.53 4.14
C VAL A 91 3.63 11.85 4.30
N THR A 92 3.33 12.53 3.19
CA THR A 92 2.60 13.81 3.23
C THR A 92 1.18 13.67 3.77
N ALA A 93 0.51 12.54 3.49
CA ALA A 93 -0.80 12.27 4.07
C ALA A 93 -0.73 12.00 5.59
N LEU A 94 0.30 11.30 6.07
CA LEU A 94 0.49 11.04 7.50
C LEU A 94 0.81 12.32 8.28
N THR A 95 1.62 13.22 7.71
CA THR A 95 1.91 14.51 8.35
C THR A 95 0.68 15.42 8.40
N GLN A 96 -0.14 15.43 7.33
CA GLN A 96 -1.43 16.14 7.31
C GLN A 96 -2.41 15.60 8.36
N LEU A 97 -2.32 14.31 8.69
CA LEU A 97 -3.13 13.65 9.73
C LEU A 97 -2.53 13.81 11.14
N GLY A 98 -1.46 14.61 11.31
CA GLY A 98 -0.87 14.92 12.62
C GLY A 98 -0.02 13.79 13.21
N VAL A 99 0.40 12.81 12.42
CA VAL A 99 1.31 11.75 12.88
C VAL A 99 2.69 12.35 13.13
N GLN A 100 3.22 12.13 14.34
CA GLN A 100 4.49 12.69 14.75
C GLN A 100 5.65 12.12 13.94
N GLY A 101 6.70 12.91 13.73
CA GLY A 101 7.88 12.51 12.96
C GLY A 101 8.56 11.25 13.53
N GLY A 102 8.55 11.10 14.86
CA GLY A 102 9.05 9.90 15.54
C GLY A 102 8.27 8.63 15.16
N ASP A 103 6.94 8.72 15.12
CA ASP A 103 6.06 7.61 14.73
C ASP A 103 6.17 7.27 13.24
N LEU A 104 6.39 8.28 12.40
CA LEU A 104 6.63 8.10 10.98
C LEU A 104 7.96 7.36 10.73
N ARG A 105 9.04 7.77 11.41
CA ARG A 105 10.33 7.06 11.37
C ARG A 105 10.20 5.64 11.90
N ALA A 106 9.38 5.43 12.94
CA ALA A 106 9.07 4.10 13.45
C ALA A 106 8.27 3.23 12.45
N ALA A 107 7.48 3.82 11.56
CA ALA A 107 6.76 3.07 10.53
C ALA A 107 7.66 2.62 9.36
N LEU A 108 8.81 3.27 9.16
CA LEU A 108 9.75 2.92 8.09
C LEU A 108 10.53 1.64 8.41
N PRO A 109 10.80 0.78 7.40
CA PRO A 109 11.72 -0.34 7.53
C PRO A 109 13.13 0.12 7.95
N PRO A 110 13.91 -0.70 8.70
CA PRO A 110 15.23 -0.31 9.19
C PRO A 110 16.20 0.09 8.06
N ALA A 111 16.08 -0.52 6.89
CA ALA A 111 16.86 -0.14 5.71
C ALA A 111 16.57 1.29 5.22
N ALA A 112 15.31 1.69 5.26
CA ALA A 112 14.89 3.03 4.84
C ALA A 112 15.25 4.10 5.89
N ARG A 113 15.26 3.75 7.19
CA ARG A 113 15.68 4.66 8.26
C ARG A 113 17.15 5.07 8.11
N ARG A 114 18.02 4.10 7.81
CA ARG A 114 19.45 4.37 7.57
C ARG A 114 19.66 5.23 6.32
N ALA A 115 18.85 5.04 5.28
CA ALA A 115 18.92 5.89 4.09
C ALA A 115 18.50 7.34 4.41
N ALA A 116 17.50 7.55 5.27
CA ALA A 116 17.12 8.88 5.74
C ALA A 116 18.21 9.51 6.62
N GLU A 117 18.82 8.75 7.53
CA GLU A 117 19.94 9.20 8.36
C GLU A 117 21.18 9.55 7.53
N ALA A 118 21.52 8.74 6.53
CA ALA A 118 22.65 8.99 5.65
C ALA A 118 22.45 10.24 4.78
N ALA A 119 21.21 10.56 4.41
CA ALA A 119 20.89 11.80 3.71
C ALA A 119 21.01 13.03 4.62
N GLU A 120 20.64 12.90 5.90
CA GLU A 120 20.71 13.99 6.88
C GLU A 120 22.15 14.34 7.28
N VAL A 121 23.06 13.35 7.33
CA VAL A 121 24.49 13.54 7.68
C VAL A 121 25.32 14.10 6.51
N ALA A 122 24.80 14.06 5.28
CA ALA A 122 25.48 14.54 4.09
C ALA A 122 25.20 16.03 3.75
N THR A 123 24.38 16.70 4.56
CA THR A 123 24.08 18.16 4.50
C THR A 123 24.65 18.87 5.71
#